data_AF-A0A945ZKG0-F1
#
_entry.id   AF-A0A945ZKG0-F1
#
_cell.length_a   1.000
_cell.length_b   1.000
_cell.length_c   1.000
_cell.angle_alpha   90.00
_cell.angle_beta   90.00
_cell.angle_gamma   90.00
#
_symmetry.space_group_name_H-M   'P 1'
#
loop_
_entity.id
_entity.type
_entity.pdbx_description
1 polymer ?
#
loop_
_entity_poly.entity_id
_entity_poly.type
_entity_poly.pdbx_seq_one_letter_code
_entity_poly.pdbx_strand_id
1 'polypeptide(L)'
;MKALEDIPIKLVYLTLFLFLIDLGQAQGLNHFLSQINRDEENPLPEDDIYALEYIENHFRELNPFFISQIEKMTFLDENDIQQFKSQKELSAISKKQLSNNGELFFEFIETLNKQRSIGDIHIKQYFTFKNDVQYRWTSRLNKENKAIGLLVERDAFETQALDHVGLYIGIKTDKGEIIVGDYQINHAYGLLLWRSVPVKKGIGSIGQLSRRGKGLRPYKSSHENWAIRGLAYQWGTEKGQFLVSIGYTDRDGSIDTLGSYSIYETGIHVSATELGRKDGISENSLIVNYEHTFKLGVFGLCVLYANLKDKGKNFVETKGQSIYFDSKIKQVRLFGEFALGHQNTSASYFGIKTDNRQFKYVAILRNYSPEYFSLRSNPSTEWSSKSAGERGIYQGFTFKLNRHRITFYNDLFRKQISTSIEAFPESGLESGIQYEWRASKTIVRVRFKTEKKTRSTPQFIGEVYSNNNLTNRYQATTYHSYAKDLKSKLQINITESNEDIGYGINYRLDKNWHQWNFIFDGTSSSVESFDARIYFWDVNLPGEMRSRMVSFSGHNLGFRFSYSNNSYRLSMRLSSTWKNLNFKIKPVVSSGLLLESFF
;
A
#
# COMPACT_ATOMS: atom_id res chain seq x y z
N MET A 1 -6.92 -22.62 29.56
CA MET A 1 -8.00 -21.77 30.13
C MET A 1 -7.73 -21.41 31.60
N LYS A 2 -6.52 -20.87 31.88
CA LYS A 2 -6.09 -20.40 33.22
C LYS A 2 -5.00 -19.30 33.09
N ALA A 3 -5.13 -18.45 32.07
CA ALA A 3 -4.16 -17.40 31.71
C ALA A 3 -4.87 -16.10 31.26
N LEU A 4 -6.01 -15.77 31.88
CA LEU A 4 -6.81 -14.59 31.54
C LEU A 4 -7.10 -13.70 32.77
N GLU A 5 -6.52 -13.99 33.93
CA GLU A 5 -6.90 -13.32 35.19
C GLU A 5 -6.19 -12.00 35.50
N ASP A 6 -5.19 -11.56 34.72
CA ASP A 6 -4.43 -10.34 35.06
C ASP A 6 -4.33 -9.32 33.91
N ILE A 7 -5.47 -8.86 33.38
CA ILE A 7 -5.53 -7.64 32.57
C ILE A 7 -5.96 -6.47 33.47
N PRO A 8 -5.13 -5.43 33.69
CA PRO A 8 -5.53 -4.29 34.49
C PRO A 8 -6.51 -3.41 33.71
N ILE A 9 -7.82 -3.70 33.87
CA ILE A 9 -8.98 -2.96 33.35
C ILE A 9 -9.08 -1.52 33.90
N LYS A 10 -8.20 -1.12 34.83
CA LYS A 10 -8.29 0.15 35.55
C LYS A 10 -7.82 1.40 34.80
N LEU A 11 -7.26 1.28 33.58
CA LEU A 11 -6.91 2.47 32.77
C LEU A 11 -8.01 2.91 31.79
N VAL A 12 -9.07 2.11 31.61
CA VAL A 12 -10.16 2.41 30.66
C VAL A 12 -11.26 3.28 31.29
N TYR A 13 -11.29 3.39 32.62
CA TYR A 13 -12.40 4.03 33.35
C TYR A 13 -12.24 5.53 33.66
N LEU A 14 -11.15 6.20 33.26
CA LEU A 14 -10.89 7.60 33.67
C LEU A 14 -10.90 8.66 32.54
N THR A 15 -11.25 8.31 31.30
CA THR A 15 -11.22 9.27 30.16
C THR A 15 -12.52 9.34 29.36
N LEU A 16 -13.65 8.96 29.96
CA LEU A 16 -14.98 8.99 29.32
C LEU A 16 -15.94 9.88 30.11
N PHE A 17 -15.61 11.17 30.20
CA PHE A 17 -16.62 12.18 30.47
C PHE A 17 -16.17 13.44 29.74
N LEU A 18 -16.88 13.77 28.64
CA LEU A 18 -17.20 15.13 28.19
C LEU A 18 -17.75 15.13 26.74
N PHE A 19 -18.88 15.84 26.58
CA PHE A 19 -19.55 16.31 25.36
C PHE A 19 -20.45 15.35 24.53
N LEU A 20 -21.73 15.37 24.89
CA LEU A 20 -22.89 15.04 24.04
C LEU A 20 -23.57 16.34 23.60
N ILE A 21 -23.35 16.78 22.35
CA ILE A 21 -24.24 17.67 21.60
C ILE A 21 -24.14 17.25 20.12
N ASP A 22 -25.30 17.05 19.48
CA ASP A 22 -25.47 16.47 18.14
C ASP A 22 -25.52 17.59 17.06
N LEU A 23 -24.55 17.62 16.14
CA LEU A 23 -24.59 18.43 14.90
C LEU A 23 -23.65 17.81 13.82
N GLY A 24 -24.19 17.55 12.62
CA GLY A 24 -23.48 17.53 11.33
C GLY A 24 -22.48 16.40 11.03
N GLN A 25 -22.64 15.74 9.86
CA GLN A 25 -21.85 14.60 9.39
C GLN A 25 -20.44 14.94 8.89
N ALA A 26 -19.47 14.03 9.10
CA ALA A 26 -18.43 13.68 8.13
C ALA A 26 -17.81 12.31 8.47
N GLN A 27 -17.75 11.38 7.51
CA GLN A 27 -16.81 10.27 7.57
C GLN A 27 -15.52 10.78 6.94
N GLY A 28 -14.62 11.34 7.76
CA GLY A 28 -13.32 11.78 7.26
C GLY A 28 -12.49 10.62 6.71
N LEU A 29 -11.52 10.94 5.86
CA LEU A 29 -10.61 9.99 5.23
C LEU A 29 -9.97 9.02 6.24
N ASN A 30 -9.55 9.53 7.39
CA ASN A 30 -8.96 8.72 8.46
C ASN A 30 -9.87 7.59 8.94
N HIS A 31 -11.16 7.86 9.01
CA HIS A 31 -12.13 6.85 9.42
C HIS A 31 -12.26 5.76 8.35
N PHE A 32 -12.36 6.16 7.07
CA PHE A 32 -12.34 5.23 5.94
C PHE A 32 -11.08 4.35 5.94
N LEU A 33 -9.89 4.96 6.08
CA LEU A 33 -8.61 4.23 6.11
C LEU A 33 -8.53 3.24 7.28
N SER A 34 -9.17 3.54 8.41
CA SER A 34 -9.19 2.63 9.56
C SER A 34 -10.06 1.39 9.36
N GLN A 35 -11.02 1.41 8.43
CA GLN A 35 -12.01 0.34 8.22
C GLN A 35 -11.72 -0.52 6.99
N ILE A 36 -10.88 0.00 6.09
CA ILE A 36 -10.56 -0.66 4.81
C ILE A 36 -10.16 -2.11 5.05
N ASN A 37 -10.65 -3.01 4.20
CA ASN A 37 -10.39 -4.43 4.34
C ASN A 37 -9.00 -4.78 3.81
N ARG A 38 -7.96 -4.37 4.56
CA ARG A 38 -6.57 -4.69 4.32
C ARG A 38 -5.93 -5.31 5.55
N ASP A 39 -4.84 -6.02 5.31
CA ASP A 39 -3.95 -6.46 6.38
C ASP A 39 -3.11 -5.26 6.83
N GLU A 40 -2.84 -5.16 8.13
CA GLU A 40 -1.89 -4.21 8.69
C GLU A 40 -0.52 -4.33 8.03
N GLU A 41 -0.14 -5.52 7.56
CA GLU A 41 1.11 -5.74 6.83
C GLU A 41 1.09 -5.20 5.38
N ASN A 42 -0.07 -4.81 4.87
CA ASN A 42 -0.29 -4.42 3.48
C ASN A 42 -0.96 -3.03 3.39
N PRO A 43 -0.23 -1.93 3.68
CA PRO A 43 -0.78 -0.58 3.63
C PRO A 43 -1.17 -0.17 2.19
N LEU A 44 -1.92 0.94 2.08
CA LEU A 44 -2.13 1.57 0.79
C LEU A 44 -0.85 2.26 0.31
N PRO A 45 -0.56 2.26 -1.01
CA PRO A 45 0.49 3.12 -1.55
C PRO A 45 0.18 4.58 -1.27
N GLU A 46 1.22 5.40 -1.08
CA GLU A 46 1.06 6.85 -0.85
C GLU A 46 0.25 7.53 -1.96
N ASP A 47 0.41 7.11 -3.22
CA ASP A 47 -0.37 7.62 -4.35
C ASP A 47 -1.89 7.46 -4.18
N ASP A 48 -2.34 6.33 -3.62
CA ASP A 48 -3.76 6.10 -3.35
C ASP A 48 -4.23 7.02 -2.23
N ILE A 49 -3.40 7.22 -1.20
CA ILE A 49 -3.71 8.11 -0.09
C ILE A 49 -3.81 9.55 -0.60
N TYR A 50 -2.88 10.01 -1.44
CA TYR A 50 -2.94 11.33 -2.05
C TYR A 50 -4.15 11.52 -2.96
N ALA A 51 -4.56 10.49 -3.71
CA ALA A 51 -5.79 10.55 -4.51
C ALA A 51 -7.03 10.65 -3.62
N LEU A 52 -7.06 9.90 -2.50
CA LEU A 52 -8.15 9.95 -1.53
C LEU A 52 -8.24 11.30 -0.81
N GLU A 53 -7.11 11.91 -0.45
CA GLU A 53 -7.07 13.25 0.12
C GLU A 53 -7.55 14.31 -0.87
N TYR A 54 -7.17 14.18 -2.14
CA TYR A 54 -7.69 15.07 -3.17
C TYR A 54 -9.21 14.95 -3.26
N ILE A 55 -9.74 13.72 -3.28
CA ILE A 55 -11.18 13.45 -3.28
C ILE A 55 -11.85 14.00 -2.02
N GLU A 56 -11.28 13.79 -0.83
CA GLU A 56 -11.78 14.35 0.44
C GLU A 56 -12.04 15.86 0.33
N ASN A 57 -11.10 16.59 -0.29
CA ASN A 57 -11.13 18.04 -0.30
C ASN A 57 -11.86 18.67 -1.50
N HIS A 58 -11.99 17.95 -2.61
CA HIS A 58 -12.50 18.55 -3.86
C HIS A 58 -13.74 17.84 -4.44
N PHE A 59 -14.09 16.64 -3.96
CA PHE A 59 -15.20 15.87 -4.54
C PHE A 59 -16.52 16.59 -4.36
N ARG A 60 -17.21 16.83 -5.49
CA ARG A 60 -18.59 17.36 -5.52
C ARG A 60 -19.52 16.37 -6.19
N GLU A 61 -19.16 15.97 -7.40
CA GLU A 61 -19.96 15.07 -8.23
C GLU A 61 -19.07 14.11 -9.00
N LEU A 62 -19.68 13.05 -9.54
CA LEU A 62 -19.00 12.14 -10.45
C LEU A 62 -18.81 12.85 -11.80
N ASN A 63 -17.58 13.30 -12.06
CA ASN A 63 -17.17 13.87 -13.35
C ASN A 63 -15.96 13.12 -13.90
N PRO A 64 -15.60 13.30 -15.19
CA PRO A 64 -14.49 12.56 -15.81
C PRO A 64 -13.15 12.70 -15.06
N PHE A 65 -12.91 13.84 -14.39
CA PHE A 65 -11.72 14.05 -13.59
C PHE A 65 -11.71 13.13 -12.36
N PHE A 66 -12.77 13.12 -11.54
CA PHE A 66 -12.85 12.26 -10.36
C PHE A 66 -12.89 10.78 -10.73
N ILE A 67 -13.59 10.42 -11.80
CA ILE A 67 -13.55 9.06 -12.34
C ILE A 67 -12.11 8.65 -12.66
N SER A 68 -11.29 9.53 -13.23
CA SER A 68 -9.88 9.21 -13.50
C SER A 68 -9.05 8.98 -12.21
N GLN A 69 -9.37 9.66 -11.11
CA GLN A 69 -8.74 9.40 -9.80
C GLN A 69 -9.22 8.06 -9.21
N ILE A 70 -10.52 7.78 -9.26
CA ILE A 70 -11.13 6.52 -8.80
C ILE A 70 -10.58 5.33 -9.59
N GLU A 71 -10.45 5.48 -10.91
CA GLU A 71 -9.78 4.50 -11.75
C GLU A 71 -8.38 4.26 -11.19
N LYS A 72 -7.61 5.27 -10.80
CA LYS A 72 -6.24 5.09 -10.32
C LYS A 72 -6.12 4.34 -8.97
N MET A 73 -7.16 4.24 -8.15
CA MET A 73 -7.16 3.62 -6.79
C MET A 73 -6.99 2.11 -6.74
N THR A 74 -6.02 1.63 -5.97
CA THR A 74 -5.58 0.23 -6.01
C THR A 74 -6.34 -0.73 -5.12
N PHE A 75 -7.12 -0.22 -4.18
CA PHE A 75 -7.96 -1.03 -3.29
C PHE A 75 -9.36 -1.33 -3.85
N LEU A 76 -9.75 -0.68 -4.95
CA LEU A 76 -11.02 -0.89 -5.63
C LEU A 76 -10.91 -2.00 -6.68
N ASP A 77 -11.93 -2.85 -6.73
CA ASP A 77 -12.06 -3.86 -7.77
C ASP A 77 -12.45 -3.20 -9.11
N GLU A 78 -12.13 -3.83 -10.23
CA GLU A 78 -12.58 -3.35 -11.54
C GLU A 78 -14.10 -3.25 -11.66
N ASN A 79 -14.85 -4.18 -11.05
CA ASN A 79 -16.30 -4.08 -11.04
C ASN A 79 -16.77 -2.80 -10.31
N ASP A 80 -16.13 -2.45 -9.20
CA ASP A 80 -16.45 -1.22 -8.46
C ASP A 80 -16.22 0.00 -9.36
N ILE A 81 -15.05 0.06 -10.00
CA ILE A 81 -14.68 1.15 -10.92
C ILE A 81 -15.68 1.25 -12.07
N GLN A 82 -16.11 0.12 -12.65
CA GLN A 82 -17.12 0.12 -13.71
C GLN A 82 -18.47 0.64 -13.21
N GLN A 83 -18.89 0.31 -11.98
CA GLN A 83 -20.09 0.87 -11.38
C GLN A 83 -19.99 2.40 -11.27
N PHE A 84 -18.89 2.93 -10.72
CA PHE A 84 -18.67 4.38 -10.63
C PHE A 84 -18.60 5.06 -12.00
N LYS A 85 -18.02 4.41 -13.01
CA LYS A 85 -17.89 4.94 -14.37
C LYS A 85 -19.21 4.96 -15.15
N SER A 86 -20.05 3.95 -14.93
CA SER A 86 -21.31 3.75 -15.68
C SER A 86 -22.43 4.69 -15.29
N GLN A 87 -22.36 5.27 -14.08
CA GLN A 87 -23.41 6.11 -13.53
C GLN A 87 -22.99 7.58 -13.55
N LYS A 88 -23.94 8.46 -13.93
CA LYS A 88 -23.73 9.91 -13.84
C LYS A 88 -23.89 10.43 -12.41
N GLU A 89 -24.77 9.79 -11.64
CA GLU A 89 -25.08 10.19 -10.26
C GLU A 89 -24.67 9.10 -9.27
N LEU A 90 -24.15 9.52 -8.12
CA LEU A 90 -23.76 8.62 -7.04
C LEU A 90 -24.96 7.82 -6.49
N SER A 91 -26.14 8.45 -6.42
CA SER A 91 -27.42 7.86 -5.97
C SER A 91 -27.84 6.62 -6.76
N ALA A 92 -27.43 6.50 -8.02
CA ALA A 92 -27.79 5.40 -8.91
C ALA A 92 -26.93 4.14 -8.69
N ILE A 93 -25.83 4.23 -7.95
CA ILE A 93 -24.93 3.10 -7.73
C ILE A 93 -25.51 2.16 -6.67
N SER A 94 -25.74 0.89 -7.04
CA SER A 94 -26.23 -0.12 -6.11
C SER A 94 -25.11 -0.67 -5.22
N LYS A 95 -25.14 -0.35 -3.92
CA LYS A 95 -24.20 -0.90 -2.90
C LYS A 95 -24.08 -2.44 -2.94
N LYS A 96 -25.15 -3.15 -3.34
CA LYS A 96 -25.16 -4.62 -3.44
C LYS A 96 -24.15 -5.15 -4.45
N GLN A 97 -23.82 -4.38 -5.49
CA GLN A 97 -22.91 -4.77 -6.57
C GLN A 97 -21.44 -4.45 -6.26
N LEU A 98 -21.17 -3.69 -5.20
CA LEU A 98 -19.82 -3.28 -4.82
C LEU A 98 -19.11 -4.35 -3.97
N SER A 99 -17.79 -4.36 -4.06
CA SER A 99 -16.89 -5.07 -3.16
C SER A 99 -16.98 -4.47 -1.75
N ASN A 100 -16.31 -5.12 -0.78
CA ASN A 100 -16.20 -4.60 0.58
C ASN A 100 -15.62 -3.16 0.60
N ASN A 101 -14.47 -2.98 -0.05
CA ASN A 101 -13.83 -1.68 -0.10
C ASN A 101 -14.62 -0.69 -0.96
N GLY A 102 -15.31 -1.17 -2.02
CA GLY A 102 -16.21 -0.36 -2.83
C GLY A 102 -17.39 0.20 -2.02
N GLU A 103 -18.02 -0.61 -1.15
CA GLU A 103 -19.07 -0.16 -0.23
C GLU A 103 -18.56 0.91 0.74
N LEU A 104 -17.41 0.67 1.38
CA LEU A 104 -16.79 1.64 2.31
C LEU A 104 -16.40 2.94 1.60
N PHE A 105 -15.89 2.84 0.38
CA PHE A 105 -15.50 3.99 -0.42
C PHE A 105 -16.71 4.79 -0.92
N PHE A 106 -17.79 4.11 -1.29
CA PHE A 106 -19.07 4.75 -1.61
C PHE A 106 -19.58 5.55 -0.41
N GLU A 107 -19.57 4.97 0.79
CA GLU A 107 -20.01 5.65 2.01
C GLU A 107 -19.13 6.87 2.33
N PHE A 108 -17.81 6.75 2.14
CA PHE A 108 -16.89 7.88 2.25
C PHE A 108 -17.27 9.02 1.29
N ILE A 109 -17.38 8.75 -0.01
CA ILE A 109 -17.74 9.77 -1.02
C ILE A 109 -19.11 10.39 -0.74
N GLU A 110 -20.09 9.58 -0.35
CA GLU A 110 -21.45 10.03 -0.03
C GLU A 110 -21.46 11.09 1.09
N THR A 111 -20.49 11.04 2.01
CA THR A 111 -20.33 12.09 3.03
C THR A 111 -19.63 13.35 2.52
N LEU A 112 -18.76 13.25 1.50
CA LEU A 112 -18.02 14.38 0.93
C LEU A 112 -18.85 15.28 0.03
N ASN A 113 -19.83 14.71 -0.69
CA ASN A 113 -20.79 15.47 -1.52
C ASN A 113 -21.54 16.58 -0.74
N LYS A 114 -21.43 16.60 0.59
CA LYS A 114 -22.03 17.60 1.47
C LYS A 114 -21.05 18.70 1.93
N GLN A 115 -19.80 18.69 1.48
CA GLN A 115 -18.73 19.58 1.95
C GLN A 115 -18.23 20.59 0.89
N ARG A 116 -17.56 21.64 1.38
CA ARG A 116 -17.33 22.92 0.70
C ARG A 116 -16.14 22.90 -0.27
N SER A 117 -16.16 23.86 -1.21
CA SER A 117 -15.06 24.15 -2.11
C SER A 117 -13.81 24.56 -1.34
N ILE A 118 -12.78 23.78 -1.50
CA ILE A 118 -11.40 24.09 -1.15
C ILE A 118 -10.70 24.51 -2.46
N GLY A 119 -9.83 25.51 -2.41
CA GLY A 119 -9.22 26.06 -3.61
C GLY A 119 -8.15 25.16 -4.23
N ASP A 120 -7.70 25.54 -5.43
CA ASP A 120 -6.85 24.74 -6.33
C ASP A 120 -5.44 24.48 -5.78
N ILE A 121 -5.02 25.23 -4.75
CA ILE A 121 -3.69 25.12 -4.12
C ILE A 121 -3.81 24.41 -2.78
N HIS A 122 -3.05 23.33 -2.62
CA HIS A 122 -2.92 22.57 -1.37
C HIS A 122 -1.47 22.53 -0.94
N ILE A 123 -1.20 23.05 0.25
CA ILE A 123 0.12 23.01 0.88
C ILE A 123 0.03 22.17 2.14
N LYS A 124 0.97 21.23 2.34
CA LYS A 124 1.13 20.47 3.58
C LYS A 124 2.54 20.57 4.11
N GLN A 125 2.67 20.81 5.40
CA GLN A 125 3.92 20.70 6.15
C GLN A 125 3.75 19.65 7.23
N TYR A 126 4.62 18.66 7.20
CA TYR A 126 4.62 17.54 8.10
C TYR A 126 5.90 17.56 8.93
N PHE A 127 5.76 17.42 10.24
CA PHE A 127 6.88 17.29 11.17
C PHE A 127 6.64 16.07 12.05
N THR A 128 7.64 15.21 12.18
CA THR A 128 7.62 14.11 13.16
C THR A 128 8.86 14.23 14.04
N PHE A 129 8.65 14.06 15.34
CA PHE A 129 9.70 14.16 16.34
C PHE A 129 9.83 12.80 17.01
N LYS A 130 10.96 12.13 16.75
CA LYS A 130 11.33 10.88 17.42
C LYS A 130 12.85 10.76 17.38
N ASN A 131 13.50 11.04 18.51
CA ASN A 131 14.95 11.19 18.66
C ASN A 131 15.55 12.36 17.86
N ASP A 132 15.16 12.53 16.59
CA ASP A 132 15.41 13.73 15.77
C ASP A 132 14.11 14.16 15.06
N VAL A 133 14.16 15.32 14.39
CA VAL A 133 13.10 15.86 13.55
C VAL A 133 13.16 15.22 12.16
N GLN A 134 12.02 14.76 11.67
CA GLN A 134 11.77 14.55 10.24
C GLN A 134 10.83 15.62 9.77
N TYR A 135 11.01 16.14 8.56
CA TYR A 135 9.99 16.98 7.96
C TYR A 135 9.80 16.72 6.47
N ARG A 136 8.57 16.95 6.05
CA ARG A 136 8.16 16.84 4.65
C ARG A 136 7.28 18.02 4.32
N TRP A 137 7.63 18.72 3.25
CA TRP A 137 6.82 19.77 2.68
C TRP A 137 6.29 19.32 1.32
N THR A 138 4.99 19.47 1.11
CA THR A 138 4.39 19.23 -0.20
C THR A 138 3.54 20.43 -0.60
N SER A 139 3.63 20.84 -1.85
CA SER A 139 2.71 21.80 -2.44
C SER A 139 2.17 21.25 -3.74
N ARG A 140 0.88 21.47 -3.98
CA ARG A 140 0.17 20.99 -5.16
C ARG A 140 -0.76 22.07 -5.66
N LEU A 141 -0.70 22.33 -6.96
CA LEU A 141 -1.65 23.16 -7.67
C LEU A 141 -2.35 22.28 -8.70
N ASN A 142 -3.66 22.13 -8.60
CA ASN A 142 -4.46 21.42 -9.60
C ASN A 142 -5.48 22.39 -10.18
N LYS A 143 -5.38 22.71 -11.46
CA LYS A 143 -6.32 23.57 -12.15
C LYS A 143 -6.73 22.93 -13.47
N GLU A 144 -8.00 22.58 -13.57
CA GLU A 144 -8.61 21.93 -14.74
C GLU A 144 -7.81 20.70 -15.22
N ASN A 145 -7.01 20.87 -16.27
CA ASN A 145 -6.22 19.83 -16.92
C ASN A 145 -4.71 19.93 -16.61
N LYS A 146 -4.31 20.80 -15.69
CA LYS A 146 -2.91 21.01 -15.28
C LYS A 146 -2.73 20.66 -13.81
N ALA A 147 -1.61 20.02 -13.50
CA ALA A 147 -1.19 19.72 -12.14
C ALA A 147 0.29 20.06 -11.98
N ILE A 148 0.64 20.76 -10.91
CA ILE A 148 2.03 20.99 -10.50
C ILE A 148 2.17 20.46 -9.08
N GLY A 149 3.24 19.74 -8.80
CA GLY A 149 3.53 19.27 -7.45
C GLY A 149 5.00 19.37 -7.12
N LEU A 150 5.28 19.83 -5.90
CA LEU A 150 6.60 19.87 -5.29
C LEU A 150 6.56 19.04 -4.00
N LEU A 151 7.61 18.26 -3.77
CA LEU A 151 7.87 17.54 -2.54
C LEU A 151 9.30 17.85 -2.10
N VAL A 152 9.47 18.13 -0.82
CA VAL A 152 10.76 18.30 -0.17
C VAL A 152 10.74 17.48 1.10
N GLU A 153 11.77 16.68 1.33
CA GLU A 153 11.92 15.89 2.55
C GLU A 153 13.33 16.02 3.14
N ARG A 154 13.39 15.90 4.46
CA ARG A 154 14.60 15.61 5.22
C ARG A 154 14.30 14.47 6.19
N ASP A 155 15.15 13.46 6.16
CA ASP A 155 15.08 12.33 7.08
C ASP A 155 15.78 12.61 8.43
N ALA A 156 15.53 11.71 9.39
CA ALA A 156 16.08 11.85 10.73
C ALA A 156 17.61 11.70 10.70
N PHE A 157 18.30 12.57 11.43
CA PHE A 157 19.75 12.65 11.57
C PHE A 157 20.51 13.13 10.33
N GLU A 158 19.82 13.50 9.26
CA GLU A 158 20.46 14.08 8.08
C GLU A 158 20.85 15.54 8.34
N THR A 159 21.97 15.96 7.74
CA THR A 159 22.50 17.32 7.91
C THR A 159 21.92 18.30 6.89
N GLN A 160 21.53 17.82 5.71
CA GLN A 160 20.98 18.65 4.65
C GLN A 160 19.49 18.90 4.87
N ALA A 161 19.09 20.16 4.79
CA ALA A 161 17.69 20.57 4.93
C ALA A 161 16.84 20.18 3.70
N LEU A 162 17.45 19.98 2.54
CA LEU A 162 16.77 19.60 1.31
C LEU A 162 17.44 18.32 0.83
N ASP A 163 17.23 17.22 1.55
CA ASP A 163 17.89 15.97 1.22
C ASP A 163 17.30 15.36 -0.05
N HIS A 164 15.97 15.32 -0.11
CA HIS A 164 15.21 14.87 -1.27
C HIS A 164 14.27 15.96 -1.80
N VAL A 165 14.27 16.15 -3.13
CA VAL A 165 13.37 17.08 -3.83
C VAL A 165 12.72 16.38 -5.01
N GLY A 166 11.39 16.34 -5.00
CA GLY A 166 10.55 15.84 -6.08
C GLY A 166 9.75 16.97 -6.75
N LEU A 167 9.69 17.01 -8.07
CA LEU A 167 8.95 18.02 -8.83
C LEU A 167 8.28 17.42 -10.06
N TYR A 168 7.02 17.74 -10.31
CA TYR A 168 6.36 17.40 -11.57
C TYR A 168 5.44 18.51 -12.08
N ILE A 169 5.25 18.51 -13.40
CA ILE A 169 4.23 19.27 -14.13
C ILE A 169 3.49 18.28 -15.03
N GLY A 170 2.21 18.07 -14.76
CA GLY A 170 1.30 17.24 -15.54
C GLY A 170 0.33 18.10 -16.35
N ILE A 171 0.15 17.78 -17.64
CA ILE A 171 -0.80 18.43 -18.54
C ILE A 171 -1.61 17.35 -19.24
N LYS A 172 -2.93 17.41 -19.08
CA LYS A 172 -3.88 16.55 -19.77
C LYS A 172 -4.53 17.30 -20.93
N THR A 173 -4.67 16.66 -22.07
CA THR A 173 -5.33 17.19 -23.27
C THR A 173 -6.31 16.14 -23.78
N ASP A 174 -7.15 16.50 -24.74
CA ASP A 174 -8.05 15.53 -25.39
C ASP A 174 -7.30 14.41 -26.12
N LYS A 175 -6.03 14.67 -26.50
CA LYS A 175 -5.19 13.72 -27.23
C LYS A 175 -4.34 12.83 -26.31
N GLY A 176 -4.05 13.28 -25.08
CA GLY A 176 -3.15 12.56 -24.19
C GLY A 176 -2.73 13.32 -22.93
N GLU A 177 -1.86 12.69 -22.13
CA GLU A 177 -1.31 13.19 -20.86
C GLU A 177 0.22 13.29 -20.98
N ILE A 178 0.76 14.48 -20.74
CA ILE A 178 2.20 14.76 -20.69
C ILE A 178 2.59 14.99 -19.23
N ILE A 179 3.72 14.44 -18.80
CA ILE A 179 4.33 14.75 -17.51
C ILE A 179 5.81 15.10 -17.73
N VAL A 180 6.22 16.24 -17.16
CA VAL A 180 7.61 16.70 -17.09
C VAL A 180 8.03 16.68 -15.62
N GLY A 181 9.25 16.22 -15.33
CA GLY A 181 9.76 16.03 -13.97
C GLY A 181 9.58 14.59 -13.51
N ASP A 182 9.14 14.39 -12.28
CA ASP A 182 9.08 13.07 -11.64
C ASP A 182 7.75 12.36 -11.92
N TYR A 183 7.84 11.19 -12.53
CA TYR A 183 6.70 10.34 -12.84
C TYR A 183 7.00 8.87 -12.58
N GLN A 184 5.94 8.07 -12.61
CA GLN A 184 6.01 6.62 -12.56
C GLN A 184 5.09 6.02 -13.62
N ILE A 185 5.49 4.85 -14.11
CA ILE A 185 4.72 4.07 -15.08
C ILE A 185 4.32 2.76 -14.41
N ASN A 186 3.02 2.55 -14.24
CA ASN A 186 2.49 1.29 -13.73
C ASN A 186 2.03 0.43 -14.90
N HIS A 187 2.82 -0.58 -15.27
CA HIS A 187 2.58 -1.43 -16.43
C HIS A 187 2.06 -2.80 -16.02
N ALA A 188 1.07 -3.32 -16.76
CA ALA A 188 0.59 -4.70 -16.67
C ALA A 188 0.35 -5.19 -15.23
N TYR A 189 1.03 -6.25 -14.79
CA TYR A 189 0.93 -6.86 -13.45
C TYR A 189 2.21 -6.70 -12.63
N GLY A 190 3.09 -5.78 -13.05
CA GLY A 190 4.27 -5.35 -12.30
C GLY A 190 5.52 -6.19 -12.51
N LEU A 191 5.58 -7.05 -13.56
CA LEU A 191 6.80 -7.80 -13.86
C LEU A 191 7.90 -6.90 -14.41
N LEU A 192 7.59 -5.88 -15.22
CA LEU A 192 8.60 -4.97 -15.78
C LEU A 192 8.65 -3.60 -15.07
N LEU A 193 7.51 -2.94 -14.89
CA LEU A 193 7.37 -1.60 -14.31
C LEU A 193 6.19 -1.54 -13.34
N TRP A 194 6.43 -1.13 -12.10
CA TRP A 194 5.42 -1.05 -11.06
C TRP A 194 5.65 0.12 -10.10
N ARG A 195 4.95 0.05 -8.96
CA ARG A 195 4.99 0.97 -7.83
C ARG A 195 5.89 0.45 -6.71
N SER A 196 6.26 1.35 -5.80
CA SER A 196 7.12 1.08 -4.65
C SER A 196 6.53 0.08 -3.65
N VAL A 197 5.21 0.07 -3.48
CA VAL A 197 4.52 -0.89 -2.61
C VAL A 197 3.88 -1.99 -3.48
N PRO A 198 4.36 -3.25 -3.40
CA PRO A 198 3.79 -4.34 -4.16
C PRO A 198 2.40 -4.70 -3.65
N VAL A 199 1.62 -5.40 -4.48
CA VAL A 199 0.40 -6.03 -3.99
C VAL A 199 0.78 -7.27 -3.20
N LYS A 200 0.65 -7.23 -1.88
CA LYS A 200 0.84 -8.42 -1.05
C LYS A 200 -0.35 -9.38 -1.18
N LYS A 201 -0.07 -10.68 -1.22
CA LYS A 201 -1.09 -11.74 -1.18
C LYS A 201 -1.75 -11.80 0.19
N GLY A 202 -2.99 -12.30 0.23
CA GLY A 202 -3.74 -12.46 1.47
C GLY A 202 -5.24 -12.22 1.31
N ILE A 203 -5.95 -12.16 2.44
CA ILE A 203 -7.42 -12.06 2.49
C ILE A 203 -7.93 -10.75 1.87
N GLY A 204 -7.24 -9.63 2.12
CA GLY A 204 -7.66 -8.29 1.68
C GLY A 204 -7.32 -7.95 0.22
N SER A 205 -6.60 -8.83 -0.50
CA SER A 205 -6.01 -8.52 -1.81
C SER A 205 -6.53 -9.37 -2.98
N ILE A 206 -7.52 -10.23 -2.77
CA ILE A 206 -8.13 -11.09 -3.82
C ILE A 206 -8.46 -10.31 -5.10
N GLY A 207 -9.13 -9.16 -4.98
CA GLY A 207 -9.48 -8.34 -6.13
C GLY A 207 -8.29 -7.56 -6.72
N GLN A 208 -7.30 -7.24 -5.88
CA GLN A 208 -6.16 -6.38 -6.23
C GLN A 208 -5.08 -7.13 -7.02
N LEU A 209 -4.90 -8.42 -6.77
CA LEU A 209 -3.94 -9.27 -7.49
C LEU A 209 -4.29 -9.38 -8.98
N SER A 210 -5.58 -9.29 -9.32
CA SER A 210 -6.06 -9.25 -10.71
C SER A 210 -6.02 -7.87 -11.36
N ARG A 211 -5.52 -6.83 -10.67
CA ARG A 211 -5.64 -5.44 -11.12
C ARG A 211 -4.42 -5.04 -11.94
N ARG A 212 -4.69 -4.56 -13.14
CA ARG A 212 -3.66 -4.01 -14.03
C ARG A 212 -3.18 -2.64 -13.59
N GLY A 213 -1.91 -2.35 -13.83
CA GLY A 213 -1.30 -1.02 -13.81
C GLY A 213 -2.01 -0.07 -14.78
N LYS A 214 -1.98 1.23 -14.47
CA LYS A 214 -2.79 2.24 -15.17
C LYS A 214 -1.94 3.29 -15.89
N GLY A 215 -0.79 2.89 -16.40
CA GLY A 215 0.06 3.72 -17.25
C GLY A 215 0.73 4.86 -16.49
N LEU A 216 0.81 6.02 -17.15
CA LEU A 216 1.55 7.19 -16.72
C LEU A 216 0.88 7.89 -15.51
N ARG A 217 1.69 8.25 -14.52
CA ARG A 217 1.25 9.01 -13.34
C ARG A 217 2.33 9.96 -12.83
N PRO A 218 1.97 11.13 -12.29
CA PRO A 218 2.93 11.97 -11.59
C PRO A 218 3.40 11.25 -10.32
N TYR A 219 4.68 11.38 -10.01
CA TYR A 219 5.26 10.80 -8.80
C TYR A 219 5.10 11.77 -7.64
N LYS A 220 4.48 11.31 -6.55
CA LYS A 220 4.12 12.16 -5.40
C LYS A 220 4.70 11.66 -4.08
N SER A 221 5.36 10.50 -4.12
CA SER A 221 5.90 9.83 -2.95
C SER A 221 7.30 10.35 -2.64
N SER A 222 7.72 10.15 -1.41
CA SER A 222 9.07 10.51 -0.98
C SER A 222 10.08 9.36 -1.14
N HIS A 223 9.65 8.23 -1.70
CA HIS A 223 10.52 7.08 -1.93
C HIS A 223 11.42 7.27 -3.15
N GLU A 224 12.62 7.78 -2.92
CA GLU A 224 13.51 8.37 -3.94
C GLU A 224 13.80 7.48 -5.17
N ASN A 225 13.94 6.17 -4.96
CA ASN A 225 14.41 5.23 -5.99
C ASN A 225 13.36 4.85 -7.05
N TRP A 226 12.07 5.17 -6.84
CA TRP A 226 10.98 4.69 -7.70
C TRP A 226 10.51 5.69 -8.75
N ALA A 227 10.95 6.94 -8.66
CA ALA A 227 10.67 7.96 -9.67
C ALA A 227 11.46 7.70 -10.96
N ILE A 228 10.91 8.15 -12.07
CA ILE A 228 11.65 8.46 -13.29
C ILE A 228 11.57 9.97 -13.45
N ARG A 229 12.71 10.63 -13.49
CA ARG A 229 12.80 12.07 -13.76
C ARG A 229 13.03 12.31 -15.24
N GLY A 230 12.15 13.07 -15.91
CA GLY A 230 12.31 13.37 -17.33
C GLY A 230 11.03 13.83 -18.00
N LEU A 231 10.76 13.29 -19.20
CA LEU A 231 9.56 13.58 -19.99
C LEU A 231 8.83 12.28 -20.34
N ALA A 232 7.54 12.23 -20.05
CA ALA A 232 6.66 11.17 -20.50
C ALA A 232 5.42 11.71 -21.20
N TYR A 233 4.99 11.03 -22.26
CA TYR A 233 3.77 11.33 -22.98
C TYR A 233 2.99 10.05 -23.23
N GLN A 234 1.71 10.04 -22.84
CA GLN A 234 0.75 8.99 -23.14
C GLN A 234 -0.37 9.55 -24.02
N TRP A 235 -0.65 8.95 -25.17
CA TRP A 235 -1.68 9.43 -26.09
C TRP A 235 -2.47 8.30 -26.73
N GLY A 236 -3.71 8.60 -27.11
CA GLY A 236 -4.61 7.67 -27.77
C GLY A 236 -4.68 7.92 -29.28
N THR A 237 -4.81 6.84 -30.05
CA THR A 237 -5.11 6.84 -31.48
C THR A 237 -6.19 5.78 -31.78
N GLU A 238 -6.76 5.78 -32.98
CA GLU A 238 -7.64 4.68 -33.43
C GLU A 238 -6.94 3.31 -33.41
N LYS A 239 -5.61 3.31 -33.56
CA LYS A 239 -4.79 2.11 -33.55
C LYS A 239 -4.42 1.65 -32.13
N GLY A 240 -4.73 2.40 -31.08
CA GLY A 240 -4.36 2.05 -29.70
C GLY A 240 -3.76 3.22 -28.93
N GLN A 241 -3.40 2.95 -27.67
CA GLN A 241 -2.70 3.90 -26.80
C GLN A 241 -1.19 3.66 -26.84
N PHE A 242 -0.45 4.76 -26.89
CA PHE A 242 1.00 4.78 -26.86
C PHE A 242 1.46 5.54 -25.62
N LEU A 243 2.59 5.11 -25.05
CA LEU A 243 3.30 5.83 -24.00
C LEU A 243 4.78 5.78 -24.35
N VAL A 244 5.42 6.94 -24.35
CA VAL A 244 6.88 7.07 -24.46
C VAL A 244 7.40 7.85 -23.26
N SER A 245 8.52 7.42 -22.71
CA SER A 245 9.18 8.04 -21.56
C SER A 245 10.68 8.08 -21.80
N ILE A 246 11.27 9.25 -21.62
CA ILE A 246 12.72 9.47 -21.65
C ILE A 246 13.11 10.04 -20.28
N GLY A 247 13.96 9.32 -19.57
CA GLY A 247 14.34 9.63 -18.19
C GLY A 247 15.85 9.78 -17.99
N TYR A 248 16.22 10.66 -17.06
CA TYR A 248 17.52 10.79 -16.45
C TYR A 248 17.33 10.84 -14.93
N THR A 249 17.76 9.82 -14.20
CA THR A 249 17.51 9.70 -12.75
C THR A 249 18.80 9.31 -12.05
N ASP A 250 19.25 10.13 -11.11
CA ASP A 250 20.33 9.76 -10.20
C ASP A 250 19.77 8.87 -9.08
N ARG A 251 20.57 7.89 -8.66
CA ARG A 251 20.21 6.88 -7.67
C ARG A 251 21.33 6.62 -6.71
N ASP A 252 20.94 6.29 -5.48
CA ASP A 252 21.87 5.80 -4.48
C ASP A 252 22.32 4.40 -4.88
N GLY A 253 23.62 4.28 -5.12
CA GLY A 253 24.11 3.06 -5.72
C GLY A 253 25.59 3.08 -6.03
N SER A 254 26.06 1.92 -6.45
CA SER A 254 27.42 1.74 -6.95
C SER A 254 27.45 0.64 -8.00
N ILE A 255 28.36 0.77 -8.96
CA ILE A 255 28.69 -0.28 -9.92
C ILE A 255 30.09 -0.77 -9.56
N ASP A 256 30.24 -2.08 -9.46
CA ASP A 256 31.56 -2.67 -9.23
C ASP A 256 32.36 -2.78 -10.54
N THR A 257 33.65 -3.10 -10.42
CA THR A 257 34.55 -3.26 -11.57
C THR A 257 34.20 -4.46 -12.46
N LEU A 258 33.33 -5.35 -12.01
CA LEU A 258 32.85 -6.53 -12.75
C LEU A 258 31.53 -6.24 -13.49
N GLY A 259 31.00 -5.03 -13.40
CA GLY A 259 29.75 -4.63 -14.06
C GLY A 259 28.48 -5.09 -13.34
N SER A 260 28.56 -5.47 -12.06
CA SER A 260 27.39 -5.66 -11.21
C SER A 260 27.05 -4.37 -10.48
N TYR A 261 25.76 -4.03 -10.39
CA TYR A 261 25.32 -2.81 -9.73
C TYR A 261 24.45 -3.11 -8.51
N SER A 262 24.56 -2.27 -7.49
CA SER A 262 23.73 -2.28 -6.29
C SER A 262 22.99 -0.95 -6.20
N ILE A 263 21.68 -1.01 -5.99
CA ILE A 263 20.82 0.14 -5.70
C ILE A 263 20.46 0.06 -4.22
N TYR A 264 20.63 1.17 -3.50
CA TYR A 264 20.33 1.27 -2.07
C TYR A 264 19.00 1.99 -1.89
N GLU A 265 17.97 1.25 -1.48
CA GLU A 265 16.59 1.76 -1.48
C GLU A 265 16.17 2.53 -0.22
N THR A 266 17.07 2.68 0.77
CA THR A 266 16.73 3.23 2.08
C THR A 266 16.46 4.73 2.08
N GLY A 267 17.12 5.51 1.20
CA GLY A 267 17.03 6.97 1.16
C GLY A 267 17.61 7.69 2.39
N ILE A 268 18.42 6.99 3.20
CA ILE A 268 19.00 7.55 4.44
C ILE A 268 20.44 7.97 4.16
N HIS A 269 20.78 9.24 4.44
CA HIS A 269 22.07 9.85 4.14
C HIS A 269 22.77 10.42 5.39
N VAL A 270 23.13 9.55 6.35
CA VAL A 270 23.68 9.97 7.65
C VAL A 270 25.19 9.71 7.75
N SER A 271 25.64 8.52 7.38
CA SER A 271 27.05 8.10 7.47
C SER A 271 27.86 8.50 6.23
N ALA A 272 29.19 8.56 6.36
CA ALA A 272 30.08 8.84 5.24
C ALA A 272 29.92 7.84 4.07
N THR A 273 29.62 6.57 4.38
CA THR A 273 29.37 5.54 3.37
C THR A 273 28.05 5.77 2.63
N GLU A 274 27.00 6.19 3.34
CA GLU A 274 25.71 6.52 2.72
C GLU A 274 25.83 7.76 1.84
N LEU A 275 26.47 8.82 2.35
CA LEU A 275 26.75 10.04 1.58
C LEU A 275 27.63 9.79 0.35
N GLY A 276 28.59 8.86 0.44
CA GLY A 276 29.42 8.47 -0.70
C GLY A 276 28.65 7.72 -1.79
N ARG A 277 27.57 7.02 -1.42
CA ARG A 277 26.68 6.27 -2.33
C ARG A 277 25.55 7.13 -2.89
N LYS A 278 25.23 8.24 -2.23
CA LYS A 278 24.19 9.19 -2.67
C LYS A 278 24.46 9.66 -4.10
N ASP A 279 23.42 9.58 -4.95
CA ASP A 279 23.50 9.91 -6.37
C ASP A 279 24.71 9.25 -7.06
N GLY A 280 25.03 8.02 -6.67
CA GLY A 280 26.21 7.28 -7.12
C GLY A 280 26.07 6.70 -8.53
N ILE A 281 24.83 6.46 -8.98
CA ILE A 281 24.50 5.93 -10.31
C ILE A 281 23.57 6.90 -11.04
N SER A 282 23.95 7.29 -12.25
CA SER A 282 23.08 8.00 -13.18
C SER A 282 22.42 7.02 -14.16
N GLU A 283 21.09 6.93 -14.12
CA GLU A 283 20.25 6.12 -15.00
C GLU A 283 19.73 6.97 -16.16
N ASN A 284 20.07 6.61 -17.39
CA ASN A 284 19.38 7.08 -18.60
C ASN A 284 18.41 5.99 -19.05
N SER A 285 17.11 6.29 -19.17
CA SER A 285 16.12 5.29 -19.56
C SER A 285 15.21 5.73 -20.69
N LEU A 286 14.85 4.78 -21.54
CA LEU A 286 13.85 4.90 -22.59
C LEU A 286 12.81 3.79 -22.37
N ILE A 287 11.56 4.19 -22.26
CA ILE A 287 10.43 3.27 -22.10
C ILE A 287 9.43 3.56 -23.20
N VAL A 288 9.02 2.50 -23.90
CA VAL A 288 7.98 2.55 -24.92
C VAL A 288 6.94 1.50 -24.60
N ASN A 289 5.69 1.92 -24.48
CA ASN A 289 4.55 1.05 -24.22
C ASN A 289 3.47 1.28 -25.27
N TYR A 290 2.89 0.19 -25.75
CA TYR A 290 1.75 0.18 -26.65
C TYR A 290 0.65 -0.71 -26.07
N GLU A 291 -0.58 -0.24 -26.14
CA GLU A 291 -1.78 -0.93 -25.67
C GLU A 291 -2.88 -0.83 -26.73
N HIS A 292 -3.53 -1.95 -27.04
CA HIS A 292 -4.70 -1.98 -27.91
C HIS A 292 -5.90 -2.62 -27.21
N THR A 293 -7.04 -1.94 -27.27
CA THR A 293 -8.31 -2.42 -26.71
C THR A 293 -9.18 -3.00 -27.81
N PHE A 294 -9.38 -4.31 -27.77
CA PHE A 294 -10.31 -5.06 -28.60
C PHE A 294 -11.67 -5.19 -27.91
N LYS A 295 -12.70 -5.65 -28.65
CA LYS A 295 -14.04 -5.91 -28.08
C LYS A 295 -14.03 -6.86 -26.87
N LEU A 296 -13.13 -7.85 -26.89
CA LEU A 296 -13.05 -8.90 -25.88
C LEU A 296 -11.98 -8.64 -24.80
N GLY A 297 -11.21 -7.56 -24.89
CA GLY A 297 -10.10 -7.35 -23.96
C GLY A 297 -9.04 -6.37 -24.45
N VAL A 298 -7.90 -6.41 -23.80
CA VAL A 298 -6.74 -5.57 -24.07
C VAL A 298 -5.51 -6.44 -24.26
N PHE A 299 -4.64 -6.03 -25.18
CA PHE A 299 -3.29 -6.55 -25.34
C PHE A 299 -2.31 -5.38 -25.25
N GLY A 300 -1.13 -5.59 -24.67
CA GLY A 300 -0.09 -4.58 -24.71
C GLY A 300 1.31 -5.14 -24.66
N LEU A 301 2.24 -4.28 -25.05
CA LEU A 301 3.67 -4.52 -25.13
C LEU A 301 4.38 -3.34 -24.46
N CYS A 302 5.42 -3.61 -23.69
CA CYS A 302 6.32 -2.60 -23.17
C CYS A 302 7.77 -3.04 -23.38
N VAL A 303 8.61 -2.08 -23.73
CA VAL A 303 10.06 -2.22 -23.82
C VAL A 303 10.69 -1.16 -22.94
N LEU A 304 11.68 -1.56 -22.16
CA LEU A 304 12.52 -0.73 -21.33
C LEU A 304 13.97 -0.93 -21.77
N TYR A 305 14.65 0.17 -22.03
CA TYR A 305 16.11 0.23 -22.15
C TYR A 305 16.62 1.21 -21.09
N ALA A 306 17.67 0.84 -20.37
CA ALA A 306 18.35 1.75 -19.49
C ALA A 306 19.86 1.53 -19.50
N ASN A 307 20.58 2.63 -19.38
CA ASN A 307 22.03 2.68 -19.24
C ASN A 307 22.35 3.32 -17.89
N LEU A 308 22.98 2.53 -17.02
CA LEU A 308 23.43 2.93 -15.69
C LEU A 308 24.91 3.27 -15.77
N LYS A 309 25.31 4.43 -15.25
CA LYS A 309 26.71 4.85 -15.16
C LYS A 309 27.04 5.27 -13.74
N ASP A 310 28.18 4.83 -13.22
CA ASP A 310 28.69 5.33 -11.95
C ASP A 310 29.67 6.50 -12.13
N LYS A 311 30.06 7.12 -11.01
CA LYS A 311 31.10 8.17 -10.97
C LYS A 311 32.48 7.67 -11.45
N GLY A 312 32.73 6.36 -11.38
CA GLY A 312 33.95 5.68 -11.82
C GLY A 312 34.02 5.38 -13.33
N LYS A 313 33.01 5.77 -14.10
CA LYS A 313 32.82 5.48 -15.54
C LYS A 313 32.52 4.02 -15.87
N ASN A 314 32.26 3.16 -14.90
CA ASN A 314 31.67 1.85 -15.15
C ASN A 314 30.25 2.07 -15.68
N PHE A 315 29.82 1.23 -16.63
CA PHE A 315 28.47 1.29 -17.13
C PHE A 315 27.86 -0.10 -17.28
N VAL A 316 26.55 -0.17 -17.07
CA VAL A 316 25.76 -1.39 -17.23
C VAL A 316 24.54 -1.07 -18.07
N GLU A 317 24.34 -1.86 -19.12
CA GLU A 317 23.11 -1.80 -19.90
C GLU A 317 22.10 -2.82 -19.37
N THR A 318 20.85 -2.39 -19.26
CA THR A 318 19.74 -3.27 -18.93
C THR A 318 18.60 -3.07 -19.91
N LYS A 319 18.05 -4.19 -20.34
CA LYS A 319 16.94 -4.26 -21.29
C LYS A 319 15.85 -5.08 -20.64
N GLY A 320 14.61 -4.72 -20.88
CA GLY A 320 13.48 -5.52 -20.49
C GLY A 320 12.32 -5.35 -21.45
N GLN A 321 11.54 -6.40 -21.60
CA GLN A 321 10.38 -6.42 -22.47
C GLN A 321 9.27 -7.18 -21.79
N SER A 322 8.04 -6.74 -22.00
CA SER A 322 6.85 -7.36 -21.42
C SER A 322 5.72 -7.37 -22.43
N ILE A 323 5.02 -8.49 -22.51
CA ILE A 323 3.72 -8.60 -23.18
C ILE A 323 2.68 -8.94 -22.14
N TYR A 324 1.50 -8.37 -22.28
CA TYR A 324 0.41 -8.67 -21.37
C TYR A 324 -0.93 -8.72 -22.10
N PHE A 325 -1.89 -9.40 -21.50
CA PHE A 325 -3.26 -9.42 -21.97
C PHE A 325 -4.24 -9.36 -20.79
N ASP A 326 -5.45 -8.92 -21.11
CA ASP A 326 -6.56 -8.84 -20.17
C ASP A 326 -7.88 -8.97 -20.96
N SER A 327 -8.51 -10.13 -20.90
CA SER A 327 -9.69 -10.45 -21.70
C SER A 327 -10.85 -10.91 -20.84
N LYS A 328 -12.06 -10.47 -21.18
CA LYS A 328 -13.30 -10.86 -20.51
C LYS A 328 -14.20 -11.62 -21.47
N ILE A 329 -14.42 -12.90 -21.17
CA ILE A 329 -15.31 -13.81 -21.89
C ILE A 329 -16.47 -14.17 -20.96
N LYS A 330 -17.65 -13.58 -21.21
CA LYS A 330 -18.83 -13.67 -20.33
C LYS A 330 -18.50 -13.21 -18.89
N GLN A 331 -18.58 -14.10 -17.92
CA GLN A 331 -18.31 -13.83 -16.50
C GLN A 331 -16.86 -14.14 -16.11
N VAL A 332 -16.09 -14.74 -17.02
CA VAL A 332 -14.70 -15.15 -16.80
C VAL A 332 -13.77 -14.12 -17.40
N ARG A 333 -12.80 -13.66 -16.62
CA ARG A 333 -11.71 -12.80 -17.04
C ARG A 333 -10.41 -13.59 -17.00
N LEU A 334 -9.65 -13.55 -18.08
CA LEU A 334 -8.33 -14.12 -18.21
C LEU A 334 -7.33 -12.97 -18.31
N PHE A 335 -6.23 -13.06 -17.58
CA PHE A 335 -5.21 -12.03 -17.59
C PHE A 335 -3.82 -12.60 -17.42
N GLY A 336 -2.82 -11.85 -17.87
CA GLY A 336 -1.46 -12.16 -17.52
C GLY A 336 -0.42 -11.26 -18.15
N GLU A 337 0.82 -11.43 -17.70
CA GLU A 337 2.03 -10.77 -18.17
C GLU A 337 3.13 -11.82 -18.33
N PHE A 338 3.89 -11.71 -19.41
CA PHE A 338 5.15 -12.40 -19.60
C PHE A 338 6.23 -11.37 -19.88
N ALA A 339 7.31 -11.40 -19.10
CA ALA A 339 8.39 -10.43 -19.19
C ALA A 339 9.75 -11.11 -19.30
N LEU A 340 10.65 -10.49 -20.06
CA LEU A 340 12.08 -10.75 -20.01
C LEU A 340 12.77 -9.53 -19.37
N GLY A 341 13.58 -9.77 -18.36
CA GLY A 341 14.32 -8.74 -17.63
C GLY A 341 15.80 -8.72 -18.01
N HIS A 342 16.62 -8.26 -17.06
CA HIS A 342 18.07 -8.25 -17.19
C HIS A 342 18.62 -9.64 -17.56
N GLN A 343 19.60 -9.66 -18.46
CA GLN A 343 20.21 -10.91 -18.99
C GLN A 343 19.20 -11.91 -19.60
N ASN A 344 18.06 -11.45 -20.11
CA ASN A 344 17.00 -12.29 -20.70
C ASN A 344 16.39 -13.32 -19.74
N THR A 345 16.52 -13.12 -18.44
CA THR A 345 15.79 -13.89 -17.43
C THR A 345 14.29 -13.65 -17.58
N SER A 346 13.46 -14.67 -17.39
CA SER A 346 12.02 -14.59 -17.64
C SER A 346 11.18 -14.57 -16.37
N ALA A 347 10.04 -13.87 -16.41
CA ALA A 347 8.98 -13.94 -15.42
C ALA A 347 7.62 -14.07 -16.11
N SER A 348 6.71 -14.82 -15.48
CA SER A 348 5.34 -14.95 -15.95
C SER A 348 4.33 -14.90 -14.80
N TYR A 349 3.18 -14.32 -15.11
CA TYR A 349 2.08 -14.13 -14.19
C TYR A 349 0.77 -14.31 -14.97
N PHE A 350 0.00 -15.35 -14.69
CA PHE A 350 -1.25 -15.63 -15.37
C PHE A 350 -2.35 -15.85 -14.36
N GLY A 351 -3.55 -15.37 -14.65
CA GLY A 351 -4.68 -15.58 -13.77
C GLY A 351 -6.02 -15.64 -14.47
N ILE A 352 -6.96 -16.24 -13.75
CA ILE A 352 -8.37 -16.31 -14.08
C ILE A 352 -9.14 -15.67 -12.93
N LYS A 353 -10.18 -14.92 -13.27
CA LYS A 353 -11.09 -14.32 -12.31
C LYS A 353 -12.52 -14.52 -12.77
N THR A 354 -13.40 -14.85 -11.84
CA THR A 354 -14.84 -14.77 -12.03
C THR A 354 -15.45 -14.00 -10.88
N ASP A 355 -16.38 -13.11 -11.18
CA ASP A 355 -17.01 -12.23 -10.20
C ASP A 355 -18.50 -12.11 -10.53
N ASN A 356 -19.33 -12.41 -9.54
CA ASN A 356 -20.77 -12.15 -9.56
C ASN A 356 -21.20 -11.53 -8.21
N ARG A 357 -22.48 -11.17 -8.08
CA ARG A 357 -22.99 -10.45 -6.89
C ARG A 357 -22.74 -11.16 -5.55
N GLN A 358 -22.66 -12.50 -5.55
CA GLN A 358 -22.55 -13.31 -4.33
C GLN A 358 -21.23 -14.08 -4.24
N PHE A 359 -20.50 -14.25 -5.35
CA PHE A 359 -19.32 -15.10 -5.42
C PHE A 359 -18.25 -14.45 -6.27
N LYS A 360 -17.04 -14.39 -5.71
CA LYS A 360 -15.82 -14.01 -6.40
C LYS A 360 -14.81 -15.14 -6.29
N TYR A 361 -14.11 -15.42 -7.37
CA TYR A 361 -12.99 -16.35 -7.39
C TYR A 361 -11.85 -15.78 -8.23
N VAL A 362 -10.64 -15.97 -7.76
CA VAL A 362 -9.40 -15.66 -8.49
C VAL A 362 -8.44 -16.82 -8.33
N ALA A 363 -7.77 -17.20 -9.41
CA ALA A 363 -6.63 -18.11 -9.37
C ALA A 363 -5.51 -17.54 -10.21
N ILE A 364 -4.28 -17.70 -9.72
CA ILE A 364 -3.09 -17.08 -10.29
C ILE A 364 -1.95 -18.08 -10.26
N LEU A 365 -1.33 -18.29 -11.41
CA LEU A 365 -0.09 -19.03 -11.59
C LEU A 365 1.02 -18.02 -11.82
N ARG A 366 2.14 -18.17 -11.10
CA ARG A 366 3.32 -17.33 -11.27
C ARG A 366 4.59 -18.17 -11.35
N ASN A 367 5.50 -17.75 -12.20
CA ASN A 367 6.82 -18.34 -12.36
C ASN A 367 7.84 -17.24 -12.66
N TYR A 368 8.69 -16.93 -11.71
CA TYR A 368 9.81 -16.02 -11.82
C TYR A 368 11.09 -16.85 -11.83
N SER A 369 11.87 -16.77 -12.91
CA SER A 369 13.15 -17.47 -12.99
C SER A 369 14.13 -16.93 -11.94
N PRO A 370 15.09 -17.75 -11.46
CA PRO A 370 16.23 -17.24 -10.69
C PRO A 370 16.89 -16.05 -11.40
N GLU A 371 17.39 -15.10 -10.63
CA GLU A 371 18.08 -13.90 -11.14
C GLU A 371 17.21 -12.95 -11.98
N TYR A 372 15.89 -13.20 -12.04
CA TYR A 372 14.96 -12.28 -12.69
C TYR A 372 14.97 -10.91 -12.01
N PHE A 373 15.28 -9.87 -12.79
CA PHE A 373 15.28 -8.50 -12.31
C PHE A 373 14.92 -7.49 -13.41
N SER A 374 14.16 -6.46 -13.04
CA SER A 374 13.99 -5.21 -13.80
C SER A 374 14.06 -4.01 -12.86
N LEU A 375 14.53 -2.85 -13.35
CA LEU A 375 14.88 -1.68 -12.54
C LEU A 375 13.77 -1.16 -11.63
N ARG A 376 12.51 -1.32 -12.04
CA ARG A 376 11.32 -0.89 -11.30
C ARG A 376 10.23 -1.97 -11.29
N SER A 377 10.61 -3.25 -11.32
CA SER A 377 9.66 -4.36 -11.14
C SER A 377 9.34 -4.56 -9.67
N ASN A 378 8.08 -4.86 -9.34
CA ASN A 378 7.69 -5.17 -7.97
C ASN A 378 6.52 -6.16 -7.94
N PRO A 379 6.74 -7.38 -8.45
CA PRO A 379 5.70 -8.38 -8.55
C PRO A 379 5.34 -8.93 -7.16
N SER A 380 4.20 -9.61 -7.07
CA SER A 380 3.83 -10.30 -5.84
C SER A 380 4.68 -11.57 -5.67
N THR A 381 5.53 -11.60 -4.64
CA THR A 381 6.48 -12.70 -4.30
C THR A 381 6.65 -12.81 -2.79
N GLU A 382 6.99 -14.01 -2.30
CA GLU A 382 7.41 -14.28 -0.92
C GLU A 382 8.91 -14.03 -0.66
N TRP A 383 9.71 -13.89 -1.72
CA TRP A 383 11.16 -13.80 -1.62
C TRP A 383 11.63 -12.39 -2.00
N SER A 384 12.45 -11.80 -1.15
CA SER A 384 12.98 -10.44 -1.37
C SER A 384 14.33 -10.41 -2.10
N SER A 385 15.00 -11.55 -2.29
CA SER A 385 16.32 -11.62 -2.94
C SER A 385 16.21 -11.70 -4.46
N LYS A 386 16.98 -10.86 -5.18
CA LYS A 386 17.11 -10.89 -6.64
C LYS A 386 17.68 -12.23 -7.16
N SER A 387 18.50 -12.92 -6.38
CA SER A 387 19.10 -14.20 -6.79
C SER A 387 18.11 -15.37 -6.79
N ALA A 388 16.97 -15.22 -6.11
CA ALA A 388 15.97 -16.27 -5.99
C ALA A 388 14.76 -15.97 -6.86
N GLY A 389 14.32 -16.97 -7.62
CA GLY A 389 13.05 -16.96 -8.32
C GLY A 389 11.91 -17.54 -7.45
N GLU A 390 10.71 -17.62 -8.02
CA GLU A 390 9.55 -18.20 -7.35
C GLU A 390 8.64 -18.94 -8.34
N ARG A 391 8.11 -20.10 -7.94
CA ARG A 391 6.89 -20.66 -8.53
C ARG A 391 5.79 -20.60 -7.49
N GLY A 392 4.59 -20.21 -7.91
CA GLY A 392 3.47 -20.22 -6.98
C GLY A 392 2.11 -20.29 -7.62
N ILE A 393 1.16 -20.75 -6.81
CA ILE A 393 -0.25 -20.85 -7.16
C ILE A 393 -1.04 -20.17 -6.04
N TYR A 394 -1.69 -19.06 -6.36
CA TYR A 394 -2.61 -18.38 -5.46
C TYR A 394 -4.05 -18.69 -5.89
N GLN A 395 -4.92 -19.01 -4.93
CA GLN A 395 -6.36 -19.13 -5.14
C GLN A 395 -7.09 -18.37 -4.05
N GLY A 396 -8.08 -17.56 -4.41
CA GLY A 396 -8.89 -16.83 -3.47
C GLY A 396 -10.37 -16.91 -3.83
N PHE A 397 -11.24 -17.07 -2.84
CA PHE A 397 -12.68 -16.98 -3.02
C PHE A 397 -13.32 -16.04 -2.00
N THR A 398 -14.40 -15.39 -2.42
CA THR A 398 -15.24 -14.57 -1.54
C THR A 398 -16.70 -14.91 -1.79
N PHE A 399 -17.41 -15.32 -0.75
CA PHE A 399 -18.85 -15.51 -0.75
C PHE A 399 -19.54 -14.41 0.04
N LYS A 400 -20.62 -13.84 -0.50
CA LYS A 400 -21.41 -12.76 0.10
C LYS A 400 -22.87 -13.16 0.11
N LEU A 401 -23.45 -13.21 1.30
CA LEU A 401 -24.88 -13.45 1.51
C LEU A 401 -25.43 -12.45 2.53
N ASN A 402 -26.25 -11.50 2.07
CA ASN A 402 -26.83 -10.44 2.89
C ASN A 402 -25.76 -9.66 3.67
N ARG A 403 -25.76 -9.80 4.99
CA ARG A 403 -24.86 -9.14 5.95
C ARG A 403 -23.57 -9.94 6.20
N HIS A 404 -23.45 -11.12 5.61
CA HIS A 404 -22.36 -12.06 5.85
C HIS A 404 -21.45 -12.13 4.64
N ARG A 405 -20.14 -12.13 4.91
CA ARG A 405 -19.11 -12.31 3.89
C ARG A 405 -18.06 -13.28 4.41
N ILE A 406 -17.77 -14.32 3.65
CA ILE A 406 -16.71 -15.29 3.94
C ILE A 406 -15.68 -15.16 2.84
N THR A 407 -14.42 -15.01 3.21
CA THR A 407 -13.30 -14.89 2.29
C THR A 407 -12.27 -15.95 2.66
N PHE A 408 -11.69 -16.59 1.67
CA PHE A 408 -10.65 -17.59 1.89
C PHE A 408 -9.61 -17.49 0.79
N TYR A 409 -8.38 -17.86 1.10
CA TYR A 409 -7.33 -18.02 0.11
C TYR A 409 -6.36 -19.13 0.50
N ASN A 410 -5.66 -19.65 -0.51
CA ASN A 410 -4.43 -20.41 -0.36
C ASN A 410 -3.38 -19.85 -1.29
N ASP A 411 -2.13 -19.85 -0.84
CA ASP A 411 -0.95 -19.59 -1.64
C ASP A 411 0.06 -20.72 -1.43
N LEU A 412 0.35 -21.45 -2.50
CA LEU A 412 1.43 -22.41 -2.55
C LEU A 412 2.61 -21.73 -3.24
N PHE A 413 3.78 -21.73 -2.62
CA PHE A 413 4.97 -21.08 -3.18
C PHE A 413 6.23 -21.91 -2.97
N ARG A 414 7.15 -21.81 -3.93
CA ARG A 414 8.44 -22.50 -3.91
C ARG A 414 9.51 -21.58 -4.47
N LYS A 415 10.60 -21.43 -3.72
CA LYS A 415 11.81 -20.72 -4.12
C LYS A 415 12.47 -21.44 -5.30
N GLN A 416 13.00 -20.69 -6.26
CA GLN A 416 13.86 -21.21 -7.32
C GLN A 416 15.26 -20.64 -7.11
N ILE A 417 16.30 -21.48 -7.14
CA ILE A 417 17.68 -21.08 -6.89
C ILE A 417 18.52 -21.48 -8.10
N SER A 418 19.43 -20.59 -8.52
CA SER A 418 20.36 -20.80 -9.64
C SER A 418 21.52 -21.73 -9.27
N THR A 419 21.96 -21.69 -8.01
CA THR A 419 23.17 -22.34 -7.51
C THR A 419 22.93 -23.39 -6.43
N SER A 420 23.52 -24.58 -6.66
CA SER A 420 23.65 -25.80 -5.85
C SER A 420 22.60 -26.90 -6.08
N ILE A 421 23.10 -28.06 -6.54
CA ILE A 421 22.35 -29.32 -6.70
C ILE A 421 21.98 -29.92 -5.32
N GLU A 422 22.62 -29.44 -4.25
CA GLU A 422 22.56 -30.01 -2.90
C GLU A 422 21.55 -29.30 -1.98
N ALA A 423 20.96 -28.18 -2.38
CA ALA A 423 19.98 -27.46 -1.57
C ALA A 423 18.54 -27.84 -1.94
N PHE A 424 17.77 -28.34 -0.98
CA PHE A 424 16.31 -28.43 -1.13
C PHE A 424 15.72 -27.01 -1.12
N PRO A 425 15.10 -26.55 -2.22
CA PRO A 425 14.59 -25.19 -2.29
C PRO A 425 13.44 -25.00 -1.31
N GLU A 426 13.46 -23.86 -0.62
CA GLU A 426 12.42 -23.53 0.34
C GLU A 426 11.05 -23.49 -0.33
N SER A 427 10.04 -24.01 0.35
CA SER A 427 8.64 -23.99 -0.07
C SER A 427 7.74 -23.68 1.10
N GLY A 428 6.53 -23.23 0.80
CA GLY A 428 5.53 -22.96 1.81
C GLY A 428 4.12 -23.01 1.28
N LEU A 429 3.20 -23.12 2.24
CA LEU A 429 1.76 -22.99 2.06
C LEU A 429 1.29 -21.94 3.05
N GLU A 430 0.59 -20.94 2.53
CA GLU A 430 -0.14 -19.97 3.32
C GLU A 430 -1.64 -20.11 3.03
N SER A 431 -2.44 -20.27 4.06
CA SER A 431 -3.90 -20.34 3.95
C SER A 431 -4.52 -19.33 4.89
N GLY A 432 -5.67 -18.76 4.54
CA GLY A 432 -6.42 -17.98 5.50
C GLY A 432 -7.88 -17.84 5.17
N ILE A 433 -8.67 -17.63 6.21
CA ILE A 433 -10.12 -17.46 6.17
C ILE A 433 -10.49 -16.20 6.95
N GLN A 434 -11.48 -15.47 6.44
CA GLN A 434 -12.09 -14.34 7.10
C GLN A 434 -13.60 -14.44 7.02
N TYR A 435 -14.23 -14.25 8.17
CA TYR A 435 -15.65 -13.97 8.26
C TYR A 435 -15.85 -12.49 8.59
N GLU A 436 -16.75 -11.84 7.87
CA GLU A 436 -17.18 -10.47 8.15
C GLU A 436 -18.70 -10.40 8.22
N TRP A 437 -19.20 -9.79 9.28
CA TRP A 437 -20.61 -9.47 9.46
C TRP A 437 -20.80 -7.96 9.52
N ARG A 438 -21.72 -7.44 8.71
CA ARG A 438 -22.04 -6.01 8.62
C ARG A 438 -23.48 -5.73 9.00
N ALA A 439 -23.66 -5.01 10.10
CA ALA A 439 -24.89 -4.33 10.45
C ALA A 439 -24.76 -2.81 10.23
N SER A 440 -25.85 -2.07 10.40
CA SER A 440 -25.88 -0.62 10.17
C SER A 440 -24.90 0.19 11.04
N LYS A 441 -24.64 -0.27 12.27
CA LYS A 441 -23.75 0.40 13.23
C LYS A 441 -22.52 -0.42 13.61
N THR A 442 -22.47 -1.70 13.23
CA THR A 442 -21.45 -2.63 13.72
C THR A 442 -20.88 -3.44 12.57
N ILE A 443 -19.56 -3.50 12.48
CA ILE A 443 -18.85 -4.41 11.59
C ILE A 443 -18.00 -5.32 12.46
N VAL A 444 -18.20 -6.63 12.36
CA VAL A 444 -17.38 -7.64 13.04
C VAL A 444 -16.59 -8.39 11.98
N ARG A 445 -15.28 -8.54 12.19
CA ARG A 445 -14.37 -9.25 11.31
C ARG A 445 -13.53 -10.22 12.15
N VAL A 446 -13.52 -11.49 11.75
CA VAL A 446 -12.68 -12.54 12.35
C VAL A 446 -11.82 -13.12 11.24
N ARG A 447 -10.52 -13.21 11.45
CA ARG A 447 -9.54 -13.77 10.52
C ARG A 447 -8.72 -14.85 11.20
N PHE A 448 -8.44 -15.90 10.45
CA PHE A 448 -7.44 -16.91 10.77
C PHE A 448 -6.52 -17.08 9.56
N LYS A 449 -5.22 -17.12 9.80
CA LYS A 449 -4.18 -17.34 8.80
C LYS A 449 -3.19 -18.35 9.34
N THR A 450 -2.78 -19.31 8.52
CA THR A 450 -1.75 -20.28 8.85
C THR A 450 -0.71 -20.28 7.74
N GLU A 451 0.56 -20.23 8.12
CA GLU A 451 1.71 -20.28 7.21
C GLU A 451 2.60 -21.43 7.65
N LYS A 452 2.87 -22.35 6.74
CA LYS A 452 3.87 -23.41 6.92
C LYS A 452 4.98 -23.19 5.90
N LYS A 453 6.20 -22.95 6.36
CA LYS A 453 7.35 -22.62 5.50
C LYS A 453 8.58 -23.42 5.91
N THR A 454 9.24 -24.07 4.96
CA THR A 454 10.50 -24.79 5.20
C THR A 454 11.64 -23.79 5.44
N ARG A 455 12.55 -24.06 6.39
CA ARG A 455 13.83 -23.32 6.50
C ARG A 455 14.92 -24.04 5.71
N SER A 456 15.83 -23.28 5.09
CA SER A 456 17.09 -23.82 4.57
C SER A 456 18.12 -23.87 5.69
N THR A 457 18.38 -25.05 6.25
CA THR A 457 19.52 -25.31 7.14
C THR A 457 20.51 -26.21 6.39
N PRO A 458 21.79 -25.83 6.24
CA PRO A 458 22.78 -26.75 5.70
C PRO A 458 22.90 -27.95 6.66
N GLN A 459 22.71 -29.16 6.13
CA GLN A 459 22.71 -30.42 6.89
C GLN A 459 23.48 -31.50 6.14
N PHE A 460 24.03 -32.46 6.87
CA PHE A 460 24.79 -33.59 6.32
C PHE A 460 23.86 -34.73 5.85
N ILE A 461 24.35 -35.57 4.94
CA ILE A 461 23.64 -36.74 4.43
C ILE A 461 23.33 -37.70 5.59
N GLY A 462 22.03 -37.92 5.86
CA GLY A 462 21.55 -38.83 6.92
C GLY A 462 20.74 -38.15 8.03
N GLU A 463 20.66 -36.82 8.07
CA GLU A 463 19.79 -36.09 9.01
C GLU A 463 18.32 -36.13 8.57
N VAL A 464 17.43 -36.40 9.54
CA VAL A 464 15.98 -36.40 9.32
C VAL A 464 15.50 -34.96 9.15
N TYR A 465 14.94 -34.66 7.97
CA TYR A 465 14.39 -33.34 7.63
C TYR A 465 13.21 -32.98 8.54
N SER A 466 13.36 -31.98 9.41
CA SER A 466 12.24 -31.22 9.96
C SER A 466 12.70 -30.01 10.75
N ASN A 467 12.50 -28.81 10.20
CA ASN A 467 11.76 -27.80 10.96
C ASN A 467 11.07 -26.84 9.99
N ASN A 468 9.80 -27.14 9.69
CA ASN A 468 8.92 -26.17 9.08
C ASN A 468 8.61 -25.12 10.14
N ASN A 469 8.79 -23.84 9.82
CA ASN A 469 8.13 -22.79 10.58
C ASN A 469 6.63 -22.93 10.38
N LEU A 470 5.91 -23.12 11.47
CA LEU A 470 4.46 -23.01 11.49
C LEU A 470 4.09 -21.72 12.21
N THR A 471 3.39 -20.83 11.52
CA THR A 471 2.86 -19.61 12.11
C THR A 471 1.35 -19.55 11.94
N ASN A 472 0.62 -19.51 13.05
CA ASN A 472 -0.81 -19.30 13.08
C ASN A 472 -1.11 -17.88 13.58
N ARG A 473 -1.98 -17.15 12.87
CA ARG A 473 -2.39 -15.80 13.22
C ARG A 473 -3.91 -15.75 13.33
N TYR A 474 -4.40 -15.29 14.48
CA TYR A 474 -5.80 -15.08 14.77
C TYR A 474 -6.04 -13.59 14.98
N GLN A 475 -7.08 -13.06 14.35
CA GLN A 475 -7.48 -11.67 14.53
C GLN A 475 -8.99 -11.56 14.69
N ALA A 476 -9.44 -10.81 15.68
CA ALA A 476 -10.83 -10.38 15.82
C ALA A 476 -10.87 -8.85 15.84
N THR A 477 -11.77 -8.24 15.09
CA THR A 477 -11.94 -6.80 15.03
C THR A 477 -13.40 -6.42 14.99
N THR A 478 -13.81 -5.51 15.86
CA THR A 478 -15.16 -4.95 15.88
C THR A 478 -15.08 -3.44 15.74
N TYR A 479 -15.80 -2.90 14.77
CA TYR A 479 -16.06 -1.48 14.61
C TYR A 479 -17.48 -1.21 15.07
N HIS A 480 -17.67 -0.21 15.93
CA HIS A 480 -18.99 0.19 16.38
C HIS A 480 -19.19 1.70 16.28
N SER A 481 -20.35 2.12 15.78
CA SER A 481 -20.77 3.52 15.74
C SER A 481 -21.87 3.75 16.77
N TYR A 482 -21.52 4.39 17.89
CA TYR A 482 -22.48 4.72 18.95
C TYR A 482 -23.41 5.84 18.49
N ALA A 483 -22.80 6.88 17.92
CA ALA A 483 -23.46 8.04 17.32
C ALA A 483 -22.81 8.35 15.97
N LYS A 484 -23.29 9.39 15.28
CA LYS A 484 -22.74 9.81 13.99
C LYS A 484 -21.29 10.30 14.11
N ASP A 485 -20.95 10.83 15.26
CA ASP A 485 -19.70 11.52 15.58
C ASP A 485 -18.83 10.73 16.57
N LEU A 486 -19.29 9.59 17.11
CA LEU A 486 -18.57 8.77 18.08
C LEU A 486 -18.50 7.32 17.62
N LYS A 487 -17.28 6.86 17.36
CA LYS A 487 -17.01 5.52 16.84
C LYS A 487 -15.86 4.87 17.59
N SER A 488 -15.90 3.55 17.73
CA SER A 488 -14.80 2.78 18.32
C SER A 488 -14.39 1.62 17.43
N LYS A 489 -13.13 1.20 17.61
CA LYS A 489 -12.57 -0.04 17.08
C LYS A 489 -11.96 -0.81 18.25
N LEU A 490 -12.31 -2.07 18.38
CA LEU A 490 -11.63 -3.03 19.24
C LEU A 490 -10.99 -4.10 18.36
N GLN A 491 -9.70 -4.37 18.56
CA GLN A 491 -8.94 -5.36 17.80
C GLN A 491 -8.14 -6.23 18.74
N ILE A 492 -8.19 -7.54 18.53
CA ILE A 492 -7.38 -8.54 19.25
C ILE A 492 -6.59 -9.31 18.20
N ASN A 493 -5.29 -9.47 18.44
CA ASN A 493 -4.39 -10.25 17.60
C ASN A 493 -3.68 -11.30 18.46
N ILE A 494 -3.54 -12.51 17.94
CA ILE A 494 -2.73 -13.60 18.50
C ILE A 494 -1.89 -14.17 17.36
N THR A 495 -0.60 -14.35 17.58
CA THR A 495 0.33 -15.02 16.68
C THR A 495 1.05 -16.11 17.46
N GLU A 496 0.93 -17.34 17.00
CA GLU A 496 1.68 -18.50 17.48
C GLU A 496 2.69 -18.82 16.39
N SER A 497 3.98 -18.80 16.71
CA SER A 497 5.04 -19.15 15.77
C SER A 497 5.94 -20.20 16.39
N ASN A 498 5.82 -21.44 15.91
CA ASN A 498 6.42 -22.63 16.53
C ASN A 498 5.99 -22.75 18.01
N GLU A 499 6.89 -22.49 18.95
CA GLU A 499 6.63 -22.54 20.40
C GLU A 499 6.34 -21.14 20.99
N ASP A 500 6.68 -20.07 20.28
CA ASP A 500 6.53 -18.70 20.79
C ASP A 500 5.13 -18.16 20.55
N ILE A 501 4.59 -17.44 21.54
CA ILE A 501 3.30 -16.75 21.42
C ILE A 501 3.43 -15.24 21.59
N GLY A 502 2.63 -14.52 20.80
CA GLY A 502 2.42 -13.09 20.92
C GLY A 502 0.94 -12.78 20.84
N TYR A 503 0.44 -12.01 21.80
CA TYR A 503 -0.95 -11.57 21.81
C TYR A 503 -1.04 -10.10 22.21
N GLY A 504 -2.10 -9.44 21.75
CA GLY A 504 -2.34 -8.05 22.10
C GLY A 504 -3.74 -7.59 21.77
N ILE A 505 -4.10 -6.47 22.39
CA ILE A 505 -5.38 -5.80 22.27
C ILE A 505 -5.15 -4.34 21.92
N ASN A 506 -5.92 -3.83 20.98
CA ASN A 506 -5.93 -2.43 20.58
C ASN A 506 -7.36 -1.89 20.68
N TYR A 507 -7.52 -0.76 21.36
CA TYR A 507 -8.75 -0.02 21.43
C TYR A 507 -8.53 1.38 20.86
N ARG A 508 -9.40 1.78 19.94
CA ARG A 508 -9.42 3.11 19.35
C ARG A 508 -10.78 3.75 19.55
N LEU A 509 -10.78 5.02 19.94
CA LEU A 509 -11.95 5.87 20.04
C LEU A 509 -11.76 7.08 19.14
N ASP A 510 -12.75 7.36 18.29
CA ASP A 510 -12.76 8.47 17.33
C ASP A 510 -14.00 9.32 17.58
N LYS A 511 -13.78 10.58 17.97
CA LYS A 511 -14.82 11.56 18.29
C LYS A 511 -14.65 12.80 17.42
N ASN A 512 -15.64 13.07 16.60
CA ASN A 512 -15.80 14.36 15.91
C ASN A 512 -16.60 15.31 16.80
N TRP A 513 -16.20 16.57 16.87
CA TRP A 513 -16.92 17.61 17.58
C TRP A 513 -16.72 18.96 16.87
N HIS A 514 -17.73 19.39 16.13
CA HIS A 514 -17.66 20.59 15.27
C HIS A 514 -16.47 20.51 14.29
N GLN A 515 -15.53 21.45 14.38
CA GLN A 515 -14.32 21.53 13.57
C GLN A 515 -13.17 20.67 14.12
N TRP A 516 -13.40 20.02 15.26
CA TRP A 516 -12.40 19.20 15.95
C TRP A 516 -12.63 17.71 15.72
N ASN A 517 -11.53 16.97 15.63
CA ASN A 517 -11.50 15.51 15.68
C ASN A 517 -10.49 15.07 16.75
N PHE A 518 -10.91 14.15 17.60
CA PHE A 518 -10.11 13.56 18.65
C PHE A 518 -10.02 12.05 18.43
N ILE A 519 -8.81 11.52 18.43
CA ILE A 519 -8.56 10.08 18.39
C ILE A 519 -7.72 9.68 19.60
N PHE A 520 -8.22 8.71 20.33
CA PHE A 520 -7.45 7.93 21.30
C PHE A 520 -7.15 6.55 20.72
N ASP A 521 -5.93 6.07 20.88
CA ASP A 521 -5.49 4.73 20.48
C ASP A 521 -4.65 4.13 21.61
N GLY A 522 -5.09 2.99 22.15
CA GLY A 522 -4.39 2.28 23.20
C GLY A 522 -4.12 0.84 22.79
N THR A 523 -2.87 0.41 22.89
CA THR A 523 -2.44 -0.96 22.61
C THR A 523 -1.71 -1.55 23.82
N SER A 524 -2.05 -2.78 24.18
CA SER A 524 -1.31 -3.59 25.15
C SER A 524 -0.95 -4.93 24.51
N SER A 525 0.27 -5.41 24.72
CA SER A 525 0.76 -6.64 24.13
C SER A 525 1.65 -7.43 25.09
N SER A 526 1.70 -8.74 24.89
CA SER A 526 2.75 -9.62 25.39
C SER A 526 3.26 -10.43 24.22
N VAL A 527 4.56 -10.36 23.94
CA VAL A 527 5.20 -11.03 22.80
C VAL A 527 6.50 -11.65 23.25
N GLU A 528 6.62 -12.97 23.13
CA GLU A 528 7.78 -13.74 23.60
C GLU A 528 8.99 -13.59 22.69
N SER A 529 8.78 -13.55 21.37
CA SER A 529 9.86 -13.43 20.40
C SER A 529 9.48 -12.59 19.18
N PHE A 530 10.49 -12.23 18.38
CA PHE A 530 10.28 -11.52 17.13
C PHE A 530 9.45 -12.33 16.11
N ASP A 531 9.52 -13.66 16.15
CA ASP A 531 8.76 -14.53 15.24
C ASP A 531 7.27 -14.54 15.58
N ALA A 532 6.91 -14.28 16.85
CA ALA A 532 5.52 -14.15 17.31
C ALA A 532 4.98 -12.70 17.31
N ARG A 533 5.62 -11.78 16.58
CA ARG A 533 5.22 -10.37 16.48
C ARG A 533 3.78 -10.20 15.96
N ILE A 534 3.13 -9.14 16.43
CA ILE A 534 1.75 -8.77 16.05
C ILE A 534 1.70 -7.35 15.46
N TYR A 535 0.64 -7.03 14.71
CA TYR A 535 0.52 -5.76 13.99
C TYR A 535 -0.76 -5.01 14.31
N PHE A 536 -0.66 -3.70 14.50
CA PHE A 536 -1.81 -2.80 14.68
C PHE A 536 -1.66 -1.57 13.81
N TRP A 537 -2.77 -0.93 13.44
CA TRP A 537 -2.71 0.43 12.87
C TRP A 537 -2.31 1.44 13.95
N ASP A 538 -1.34 2.30 13.65
CA ASP A 538 -0.89 3.33 14.59
C ASP A 538 -1.82 4.55 14.62
N VAL A 539 -1.65 5.41 15.63
CA VAL A 539 -2.20 6.76 15.64
C VAL A 539 -1.46 7.62 14.61
N ASN A 540 -2.19 8.03 13.59
CA ASN A 540 -1.63 8.62 12.37
C ASN A 540 -2.16 10.03 12.15
N LEU A 541 -1.32 10.90 11.61
CA LEU A 541 -1.78 12.18 11.11
C LEU A 541 -2.57 11.96 9.81
N PRO A 542 -3.50 12.87 9.45
CA PRO A 542 -4.20 12.80 8.17
C PRO A 542 -3.23 12.60 7.00
N GLY A 543 -3.55 11.68 6.09
CA GLY A 543 -2.68 11.34 4.97
C GLY A 543 -1.68 10.23 5.22
N GLU A 544 -1.67 9.64 6.42
CA GLU A 544 -0.78 8.54 6.74
C GLU A 544 -1.52 7.23 7.00
N MET A 545 -0.94 6.13 6.52
CA MET A 545 -1.38 4.78 6.81
C MET A 545 -0.20 3.96 7.30
N ARG A 546 0.20 4.17 8.56
CA ARG A 546 1.32 3.46 9.19
C ARG A 546 0.84 2.25 9.98
N SER A 547 1.41 1.11 9.65
CA SER A 547 1.33 -0.12 10.42
C SER A 547 2.39 -0.11 11.51
N ARG A 548 2.03 -0.56 12.71
CA ARG A 548 2.92 -0.74 13.84
C ARG A 548 3.13 -2.23 14.08
N MET A 549 4.35 -2.68 13.82
CA MET A 549 4.83 -3.99 14.27
C MET A 549 5.17 -3.93 15.76
N VAL A 550 4.65 -4.87 16.54
CA VAL A 550 4.88 -5.00 17.98
C VAL A 550 5.55 -6.35 18.24
N SER A 551 6.80 -6.28 18.66
CA SER A 551 7.67 -7.44 18.96
C SER A 551 8.17 -7.44 20.41
N PHE A 552 7.41 -6.82 21.31
CA PHE A 552 7.76 -6.71 22.74
C PHE A 552 6.49 -6.70 23.60
N SER A 553 6.65 -7.05 24.87
CA SER A 553 5.60 -6.95 25.88
C SER A 553 5.55 -5.53 26.46
N GLY A 554 4.39 -4.89 26.41
CA GLY A 554 4.21 -3.55 26.93
C GLY A 554 3.00 -2.81 26.39
N HIS A 555 3.05 -1.48 26.49
CA HIS A 555 1.91 -0.60 26.25
C HIS A 555 2.28 0.51 25.28
N ASN A 556 1.32 0.92 24.46
CA ASN A 556 1.39 2.14 23.67
C ASN A 556 0.10 2.93 23.80
N LEU A 557 0.22 4.20 24.18
CA LEU A 557 -0.91 5.13 24.25
C LEU A 557 -0.67 6.26 23.26
N GLY A 558 -1.63 6.51 22.40
CA GLY A 558 -1.62 7.49 21.35
C GLY A 558 -2.82 8.42 21.43
N PHE A 559 -2.58 9.70 21.25
CA PHE A 559 -3.60 10.74 21.18
C PHE A 559 -3.36 11.58 19.93
N ARG A 560 -4.44 11.90 19.22
CA ARG A 560 -4.43 12.86 18.13
C ARG A 560 -5.56 13.84 18.32
N PHE A 561 -5.28 15.10 18.10
CA PHE A 561 -6.30 16.12 17.91
C PHE A 561 -6.11 16.77 16.56
N SER A 562 -7.21 17.18 15.93
CA SER A 562 -7.19 17.85 14.64
C SER A 562 -8.27 18.91 14.60
N TYR A 563 -7.90 20.12 14.23
CA TYR A 563 -8.81 21.21 13.92
C TYR A 563 -8.82 21.42 12.41
N SER A 564 -10.00 21.56 11.82
CA SER A 564 -10.14 21.79 10.38
C SER A 564 -11.20 22.83 10.08
N ASN A 565 -10.92 23.72 9.15
CA ASN A 565 -11.90 24.59 8.51
C ASN A 565 -11.69 24.59 6.99
N ASN A 566 -12.32 25.53 6.28
CA ASN A 566 -12.26 25.58 4.82
C ASN A 566 -10.86 25.88 4.24
N SER A 567 -9.99 26.54 5.01
CA SER A 567 -8.72 27.09 4.51
C SER A 567 -7.49 26.49 5.16
N TYR A 568 -7.64 25.85 6.32
CA TYR A 568 -6.52 25.19 6.99
C TYR A 568 -6.95 23.99 7.83
N ARG A 569 -6.02 23.05 7.98
CA ARG A 569 -6.11 21.94 8.92
C ARG A 569 -4.84 21.92 9.79
N LEU A 570 -5.03 21.85 11.09
CA LEU A 570 -3.97 21.65 12.07
C LEU A 570 -4.20 20.32 12.75
N SER A 571 -3.24 19.40 12.65
CA SER A 571 -3.31 18.10 13.32
C SER A 571 -2.05 17.85 14.12
N MET A 572 -2.20 17.40 15.36
CA MET A 572 -1.08 16.98 16.19
C MET A 572 -1.34 15.58 16.73
N ARG A 573 -0.27 14.79 16.82
CA ARG A 573 -0.26 13.49 17.49
C ARG A 573 0.80 13.45 18.58
N LEU A 574 0.51 12.73 19.65
CA LEU A 574 1.44 12.35 20.70
C LEU A 574 1.27 10.87 20.97
N SER A 575 2.36 10.14 21.09
CA SER A 575 2.35 8.73 21.47
C SER A 575 3.45 8.43 22.46
N SER A 576 3.15 7.55 23.41
CA SER A 576 4.05 7.10 24.45
C SER A 576 4.07 5.59 24.46
N THR A 577 5.26 5.00 24.30
CA THR A 577 5.46 3.55 24.24
C THR A 577 6.30 3.09 25.43
N TRP A 578 5.75 2.21 26.26
CA TRP A 578 6.44 1.51 27.34
C TRP A 578 6.78 0.11 26.86
N LYS A 579 8.08 -0.18 26.69
CA LYS A 579 8.60 -1.53 26.39
C LYS A 579 8.71 -2.40 27.66
N ASN A 580 7.66 -2.39 28.47
CA ASN A 580 7.51 -3.21 29.66
C ASN A 580 6.03 -3.25 30.03
N LEU A 581 5.58 -4.34 30.65
CA LEU A 581 4.21 -4.47 31.15
C LEU A 581 3.93 -3.52 32.32
N ASN A 582 4.97 -3.09 33.05
CA ASN A 582 4.85 -2.07 34.08
C ASN A 582 5.22 -0.66 33.57
N PHE A 583 4.63 0.36 34.18
CA PHE A 583 4.86 1.77 33.84
C PHE A 583 6.08 2.39 34.56
N LYS A 584 6.95 1.58 35.18
CA LYS A 584 8.10 2.10 35.95
C LYS A 584 9.25 2.57 35.06
N ILE A 585 9.28 2.13 33.80
CA ILE A 585 10.29 2.59 32.83
C ILE A 585 9.84 3.89 32.16
N LYS A 586 10.80 4.72 31.76
CA LYS A 586 10.51 5.92 30.95
C LYS A 586 9.96 5.48 29.59
N PRO A 587 8.81 6.02 29.13
CA PRO A 587 8.32 5.73 27.81
C PRO A 587 9.20 6.36 26.74
N VAL A 588 9.24 5.72 25.57
CA VAL A 588 9.67 6.38 24.34
C VAL A 588 8.51 7.22 23.83
N VAL A 589 8.71 8.54 23.78
CA VAL A 589 7.71 9.48 23.30
C VAL A 589 7.99 9.81 21.84
N SER A 590 6.94 9.87 21.03
CA SER A 590 7.01 10.46 19.69
C SER A 590 5.82 11.37 19.44
N SER A 591 6.05 12.46 18.73
CA SER A 591 5.00 13.41 18.37
C SER A 591 5.04 13.71 16.88
N GLY A 592 3.98 14.33 16.39
CA GLY A 592 3.94 14.85 15.03
C GLY A 592 2.98 16.01 14.92
N LEU A 593 3.26 16.88 13.95
CA LEU A 593 2.49 18.06 13.60
C LEU A 593 2.27 18.06 12.08
N LEU A 594 1.03 18.27 11.67
CA LEU A 594 0.63 18.50 10.30
C LEU A 594 -0.07 19.85 10.22
N LEU A 595 0.40 20.68 9.29
CA LEU A 595 -0.22 21.93 8.89
C LEU A 595 -0.64 21.78 7.43
N GLU A 596 -1.94 21.90 7.15
CA GLU A 596 -2.45 21.99 5.80
C GLU A 596 -3.04 23.37 5.57
N SER A 597 -2.81 23.92 4.40
CA SER A 597 -3.43 25.17 3.94
C SER A 597 -3.97 24.98 2.55
N PHE A 598 -5.12 25.59 2.32
CA PHE A 598 -5.85 25.50 1.08
C PHE A 598 -6.26 26.89 0.59
N PHE A 599 -5.96 27.19 -0.67
CA PHE A 599 -6.18 28.51 -1.27
C PHE A 599 -6.91 28.40 -2.59
#